data_AF-A8ILQ3-F1
#
_entry.id   AF-A8ILQ3-F1
#
_cell.length_a   1.000
_cell.length_b   1.000
_cell.length_c   1.000
_cell.angle_alpha   90.00
_cell.angle_beta   90.00
_cell.angle_gamma   90.00
#
_symmetry.space_group_name_H-M   'P 1'
#
loop_
_entity.id
_entity.type
_entity.pdbx_description
1 polymer ?
#
loop_
_entity_poly.entity_id
_entity_poly.type
_entity_poly.pdbx_seq_one_letter_code
_entity_poly.pdbx_strand_id
1 'polypeptide(L)'
;FWAEVGYSPGLFFRDLFWLSLEPPGPEYGLGFAPLAEGGWWLIASFFFLVGCCAWWLHTYQRAKALGMGLHVAYAFAALLWLIFVLGLIRPILMGSWSEAVPYGIFSHLDWTNLFSITHGNLFYNPFHALSIVFLYGSVLL
;
A
#
# COMPACT_ATOMS: atom_id res chain seq x y z
N PHE A 1 1.26 11.56 11.68
CA PHE A 1 1.82 10.93 12.89
C PHE A 1 2.20 11.95 13.96
N TRP A 2 3.22 12.81 13.78
CA TRP A 2 3.60 13.79 14.83
C TRP A 2 2.45 14.71 15.29
N ALA A 3 1.63 15.17 14.35
CA ALA A 3 0.47 16.00 14.67
C ALA A 3 -0.59 15.28 15.52
N GLU A 4 -0.77 13.96 15.35
CA GLU A 4 -1.78 13.16 16.10
C GLU A 4 -1.47 13.11 17.61
N VAL A 5 -0.20 13.24 17.98
CA VAL A 5 0.25 13.24 19.38
C VAL A 5 0.63 14.62 19.89
N GLY A 6 0.15 15.68 19.23
CA GLY A 6 0.41 17.06 19.61
C GLY A 6 1.90 17.40 19.65
N TYR A 7 2.71 16.79 18.77
CA TYR A 7 4.16 16.95 18.72
C TYR A 7 4.92 16.52 19.99
N SER A 8 4.30 15.71 20.86
CA SER A 8 4.95 15.16 22.05
C SER A 8 5.87 13.99 21.67
N PRO A 9 7.20 14.07 21.90
CA PRO A 9 8.11 12.97 21.59
C PRO A 9 7.80 11.70 22.41
N GLY A 10 7.43 11.85 23.69
CA GLY A 10 7.12 10.71 24.57
C GLY A 10 5.89 9.94 24.11
N LEU A 11 4.83 10.65 23.71
CA LEU A 11 3.64 10.02 23.14
C LEU A 11 3.93 9.43 21.76
N PHE A 12 4.72 10.11 20.93
CA PHE A 12 5.10 9.58 19.62
C PHE A 12 5.78 8.21 19.73
N PHE A 13 6.75 8.04 20.64
CA PHE A 13 7.42 6.74 20.81
C PHE A 13 6.52 5.68 21.43
N ARG A 14 5.69 6.05 22.41
CA ARG A 14 4.75 5.14 23.05
C ARG A 14 3.72 4.61 22.04
N ASP A 15 3.17 5.50 21.22
CA ASP A 15 2.01 5.23 20.37
C ASP A 15 2.38 4.97 18.91
N LEU A 16 3.67 4.96 18.54
CA LEU A 16 4.14 4.89 17.15
C LEU A 16 3.39 3.85 16.29
N PHE A 17 3.11 2.67 16.85
CA PHE A 17 2.49 1.58 16.09
C PHE A 17 0.98 1.81 15.84
N TRP A 18 0.35 2.65 16.65
CA TRP A 18 -1.06 3.02 16.58
C TRP A 18 -1.31 4.32 15.79
N LEU A 19 -0.26 5.09 15.47
CA LEU A 19 -0.40 6.28 14.65
C LEU A 19 -0.76 5.90 13.21
N SER A 20 -1.62 6.69 12.59
CA SER A 20 -2.15 6.37 11.27
C SER A 20 -2.43 7.61 10.43
N LEU A 21 -2.21 7.46 9.13
CA LEU A 21 -2.61 8.39 8.09
C LEU A 21 -3.65 7.64 7.27
N GLU A 22 -4.91 7.96 7.53
CA GLU A 22 -6.07 7.31 6.93
C GLU A 22 -6.39 7.88 5.54
N PRO A 23 -6.91 7.05 4.60
CA PRO A 23 -7.44 7.55 3.34
C PRO A 23 -8.67 8.44 3.55
N PRO A 24 -9.07 9.22 2.54
CA PRO A 24 -10.34 9.95 2.56
C PRO A 24 -11.56 9.05 2.86
N GLY A 25 -12.53 9.61 3.57
CA GLY A 25 -13.84 8.97 3.79
C GLY A 25 -14.62 8.75 2.48
N PRO A 26 -15.58 7.80 2.46
CA PRO A 26 -16.34 7.44 1.27
C PRO A 26 -17.19 8.59 0.71
N GLU A 27 -17.58 9.56 1.54
CA GLU A 27 -18.29 10.77 1.14
C GLU A 27 -17.54 11.62 0.09
N TYR A 28 -16.21 11.45 0.01
CA TYR A 28 -15.36 12.11 -0.98
C TYR A 28 -15.22 11.32 -2.29
N GLY A 29 -15.63 10.04 -2.33
CA GLY A 29 -15.44 9.16 -3.48
C GLY A 29 -13.98 9.14 -3.96
N LEU A 30 -13.74 9.46 -5.23
CA LEU A 30 -12.40 9.64 -5.82
C LEU A 30 -11.93 11.11 -5.83
N GLY A 31 -12.66 12.01 -5.17
CA GLY A 31 -12.31 13.41 -5.05
C GLY A 31 -11.10 13.68 -4.14
N PHE A 32 -10.55 14.88 -4.25
CA PHE A 32 -9.49 15.34 -3.35
C PHE A 32 -10.13 15.90 -2.06
N ALA A 33 -9.96 15.18 -0.95
CA ALA A 33 -10.50 15.59 0.35
C ALA A 33 -9.68 16.73 1.00
N PRO A 34 -10.26 17.49 1.94
CA PRO A 34 -9.51 18.42 2.80
C PRO A 34 -8.29 17.73 3.44
N LEU A 35 -7.23 18.51 3.69
CA LEU A 35 -5.95 17.95 4.18
C LEU A 35 -6.11 17.14 5.47
N ALA A 36 -6.92 17.62 6.41
CA ALA A 36 -7.17 16.96 7.70
C ALA A 36 -8.09 15.73 7.60
N GLU A 37 -8.72 15.51 6.44
CA GLU A 37 -9.73 14.47 6.19
C GLU A 37 -9.26 13.47 5.13
N GLY A 38 -7.96 13.20 5.08
CA GLY A 38 -7.34 12.26 4.14
C GLY A 38 -6.65 12.90 2.93
N GLY A 39 -6.69 14.23 2.78
CA GLY A 39 -5.93 14.92 1.74
C GLY A 39 -4.41 14.71 1.87
N TRP A 40 -3.88 14.61 3.11
CA TRP A 40 -2.48 14.24 3.33
C TRP A 40 -2.15 12.82 2.87
N TRP A 41 -3.08 11.88 3.00
CA TRP A 41 -2.92 10.53 2.48
C TRP A 41 -2.79 10.54 0.96
N LEU A 42 -3.63 11.30 0.25
CA LEU A 42 -3.56 11.42 -1.21
C LEU A 42 -2.20 11.96 -1.68
N ILE A 43 -1.68 12.97 -0.99
CA ILE A 43 -0.35 13.54 -1.29
C ILE A 43 0.74 12.50 -1.04
N ALA A 44 0.72 11.82 0.11
CA ALA A 44 1.68 10.77 0.44
C ALA A 44 1.64 9.62 -0.59
N SER A 45 0.44 9.17 -0.96
CA SER A 45 0.19 8.13 -1.97
C SER A 45 0.72 8.52 -3.34
N PHE A 46 0.54 9.78 -3.75
CA PHE A 46 1.09 10.29 -5.01
C PHE A 46 2.62 10.23 -5.03
N PHE A 47 3.28 10.75 -3.99
CA PHE A 47 4.74 10.71 -3.92
C PHE A 47 5.29 9.28 -3.78
N PHE A 48 4.57 8.40 -3.07
CA PHE A 48 4.91 6.99 -2.98
C PHE A 48 4.82 6.30 -4.36
N LEU A 49 3.75 6.54 -5.12
CA LEU A 49 3.60 6.06 -6.50
C LEU A 49 4.76 6.52 -7.39
N VAL A 50 5.08 7.82 -7.37
CA VAL A 50 6.22 8.38 -8.13
C VAL A 50 7.53 7.72 -7.70
N GLY A 51 7.77 7.56 -6.40
CA GLY A 51 8.95 6.90 -5.86
C GLY A 51 9.10 5.45 -6.33
N CYS A 52 8.01 4.67 -6.27
CA CYS A 52 7.97 3.29 -6.78
C CYS A 52 8.34 3.22 -8.28
N CYS A 53 7.71 4.05 -9.10
CA CYS A 53 7.97 4.10 -10.54
C CYS A 53 9.41 4.53 -10.86
N ALA A 54 9.92 5.56 -10.16
CA ALA A 54 11.29 6.04 -10.32
C ALA A 54 12.31 4.96 -9.93
N TRP A 55 12.07 4.21 -8.85
CA TRP A 55 12.96 3.15 -8.41
C TRP A 55 12.95 1.95 -9.36
N TRP A 56 11.79 1.62 -9.93
CA TRP A 56 11.70 0.59 -10.96
C TRP A 56 12.51 0.97 -12.20
N LEU A 57 12.33 2.20 -12.68
CA LEU A 57 13.08 2.73 -13.81
C LEU A 57 14.59 2.75 -13.53
N HIS A 58 14.99 3.14 -12.33
CA HIS A 58 16.39 3.06 -11.89
C HIS A 58 16.93 1.62 -12.00
N THR A 59 16.21 0.65 -11.43
CA THR A 59 16.58 -0.78 -11.45
C THR A 59 16.75 -1.29 -12.88
N TYR A 60 15.79 -0.96 -13.76
CA TYR A 60 15.85 -1.31 -15.18
C TYR A 60 17.07 -0.70 -15.89
N GLN A 61 17.33 0.60 -15.69
CA GLN A 61 18.44 1.29 -16.33
C GLN A 61 19.81 0.77 -15.86
N ARG A 62 19.96 0.42 -14.57
CA ARG A 62 21.21 -0.14 -14.05
C ARG A 62 21.51 -1.49 -14.67
N ALA A 63 20.52 -2.37 -14.78
CA ALA A 63 20.69 -3.66 -15.45
C ALA A 63 21.12 -3.49 -16.91
N LYS A 64 20.50 -2.57 -17.67
CA LYS A 64 20.91 -2.27 -19.05
C LYS A 64 22.33 -1.70 -19.14
N ALA A 65 22.68 -0.74 -18.29
CA ALA A 65 23.99 -0.11 -18.30
C ALA A 65 25.14 -1.10 -18.05
N LEU A 66 24.85 -2.18 -17.30
CA LEU A 66 25.81 -3.24 -16.98
C LEU A 66 25.73 -4.44 -17.94
N GLY A 67 24.89 -4.38 -18.98
CA GLY A 67 24.70 -5.50 -19.91
C GLY A 67 24.06 -6.75 -19.28
N MET A 68 23.33 -6.59 -18.16
CA MET A 68 22.67 -7.68 -17.45
C MET A 68 21.26 -7.97 -18.00
N GLY A 69 20.72 -9.15 -17.68
CA GLY A 69 19.30 -9.45 -17.90
C GLY A 69 18.37 -8.65 -16.99
N LEU A 70 17.12 -8.49 -17.40
CA LEU A 70 16.13 -7.62 -16.74
C LEU A 70 15.23 -8.34 -15.72
N HIS A 71 15.57 -9.58 -15.36
CA HIS A 71 14.74 -10.45 -14.50
C HIS A 71 14.35 -9.77 -13.17
N VAL A 72 15.30 -9.10 -12.51
CA VAL A 72 15.06 -8.39 -11.24
C VAL A 72 14.09 -7.21 -11.44
N ALA A 73 14.21 -6.46 -12.52
CA ALA A 73 13.28 -5.36 -12.82
C ALA A 73 11.86 -5.90 -13.06
N TYR A 74 11.71 -7.02 -13.76
CA TYR A 74 10.39 -7.62 -13.98
C TYR A 74 9.80 -8.25 -12.72
N ALA A 75 10.60 -8.92 -11.88
CA ALA A 75 10.16 -9.39 -10.58
C ALA A 75 9.71 -8.22 -9.69
N PHE A 76 10.44 -7.10 -9.71
CA PHE A 76 10.04 -5.90 -8.99
C PHE A 76 8.75 -5.28 -9.54
N ALA A 77 8.52 -5.32 -10.86
CA ALA A 77 7.24 -4.89 -11.43
C ALA A 77 6.05 -5.70 -10.88
N ALA A 78 6.21 -7.00 -10.65
CA ALA A 78 5.16 -7.83 -10.06
C ALA A 78 4.83 -7.44 -8.60
N LEU A 79 5.83 -7.01 -7.81
CA LEU A 79 5.59 -6.44 -6.48
C LEU A 79 4.82 -5.12 -6.58
N LEU A 80 5.25 -4.21 -7.46
CA LEU A 80 4.58 -2.92 -7.66
C LEU A 80 3.14 -3.09 -8.14
N TRP A 81 2.88 -4.11 -8.96
CA TRP A 81 1.52 -4.47 -9.37
C TRP A 81 0.61 -4.72 -8.16
N LEU A 82 1.04 -5.53 -7.18
CA LEU A 82 0.25 -5.79 -5.97
C LEU A 82 -0.02 -4.48 -5.19
N ILE A 83 1.02 -3.67 -4.99
CA ILE A 83 0.90 -2.37 -4.30
C ILE A 83 -0.14 -1.48 -5.00
N PHE A 84 -0.07 -1.37 -6.33
CA PHE A 84 -0.99 -0.52 -7.09
C PHE A 84 -2.39 -1.11 -7.20
N VAL A 85 -2.55 -2.44 -7.21
CA VAL A 85 -3.88 -3.06 -7.13
C VAL A 85 -4.57 -2.66 -5.83
N LEU A 86 -3.87 -2.73 -4.69
CA LEU A 86 -4.45 -2.45 -3.38
C LEU A 86 -4.70 -0.95 -3.14
N GLY A 87 -3.74 -0.10 -3.52
CA GLY A 87 -3.76 1.33 -3.20
C GLY A 87 -4.27 2.27 -4.29
N LEU A 88 -4.44 1.82 -5.52
CA LEU A 88 -4.79 2.68 -6.67
C LEU A 88 -5.90 2.08 -7.54
N ILE A 89 -5.67 0.92 -8.14
CA ILE A 89 -6.55 0.35 -9.16
C ILE A 89 -7.87 -0.11 -8.54
N ARG A 90 -7.85 -0.92 -7.46
CA ARG A 90 -9.09 -1.35 -6.80
C ARG A 90 -9.90 -0.16 -6.24
N PRO A 91 -9.32 0.80 -5.50
CA PRO A 91 -10.03 2.01 -5.08
C PRO A 91 -10.72 2.74 -6.24
N ILE A 92 -10.04 2.92 -7.38
CA ILE A 92 -10.63 3.53 -8.58
C ILE A 92 -11.82 2.72 -9.11
N LEU A 93 -11.67 1.39 -9.21
CA LEU A 93 -12.75 0.52 -9.68
C LEU A 93 -13.96 0.49 -8.73
N MET A 94 -13.72 0.66 -7.43
CA MET A 94 -14.76 0.75 -6.40
C MET A 94 -15.33 2.17 -6.26
N GLY A 95 -14.75 3.17 -6.94
CA GLY A 95 -15.22 4.55 -6.90
C GLY A 95 -14.95 5.30 -5.60
N SER A 96 -14.04 4.81 -4.75
CA SER A 96 -13.74 5.44 -3.46
C SER A 96 -12.29 5.24 -3.01
N TRP A 97 -11.63 6.32 -2.56
CA TRP A 97 -10.31 6.23 -1.92
C TRP A 97 -10.35 5.54 -0.55
N SER A 98 -11.52 5.49 0.11
CA SER A 98 -11.70 4.82 1.42
C SER A 98 -11.38 3.32 1.39
N GLU A 99 -11.34 2.73 0.19
CA GLU A 99 -11.01 1.33 -0.03
C GLU A 99 -9.49 1.06 0.04
N ALA A 100 -8.66 2.09 -0.06
CA ALA A 100 -7.21 1.96 -0.08
C ALA A 100 -6.63 1.67 1.31
N VAL A 101 -5.38 1.19 1.34
CA VAL A 101 -4.68 0.84 2.58
C VAL A 101 -4.24 2.12 3.31
N PRO A 102 -4.47 2.26 4.63
CA PRO A 102 -3.93 3.37 5.42
C PRO A 102 -2.42 3.23 5.63
N TYR A 103 -1.75 4.34 5.92
CA TYR A 103 -0.34 4.30 6.33
C TYR A 103 -0.22 4.28 7.85
N GLY A 104 0.17 3.16 8.42
CA GLY A 104 0.41 2.98 9.86
C GLY A 104 0.68 1.51 10.18
N ILE A 105 1.36 1.20 11.28
CA ILE A 105 1.79 -0.17 11.57
C ILE A 105 0.59 -1.06 11.91
N PHE A 106 -0.26 -0.66 12.85
CA PHE A 106 -1.44 -1.46 13.17
C PHE A 106 -2.61 -1.18 12.24
N SER A 107 -2.79 0.05 11.76
CA SER A 107 -3.89 0.38 10.84
C SER A 107 -3.82 -0.39 9.51
N HIS A 108 -2.64 -0.64 8.93
CA HIS A 108 -2.56 -1.46 7.71
C HIS A 108 -2.85 -2.96 7.98
N LEU A 109 -2.56 -3.46 9.19
CA LEU A 109 -2.92 -4.82 9.61
C LEU A 109 -4.43 -4.92 9.84
N ASP A 110 -5.02 -3.93 10.50
CA ASP A 110 -6.46 -3.84 10.72
C ASP A 110 -7.22 -3.79 9.39
N TRP A 111 -6.72 -3.00 8.43
CA TRP A 111 -7.24 -2.96 7.06
C TRP A 111 -7.19 -4.33 6.39
N THR A 112 -6.10 -5.08 6.56
CA THR A 112 -5.94 -6.42 5.97
C THR A 112 -6.99 -7.39 6.50
N ASN A 113 -7.24 -7.36 7.80
CA ASN A 113 -8.29 -8.17 8.43
C ASN A 113 -9.69 -7.73 7.99
N LEU A 114 -9.97 -6.42 8.02
CA LEU A 114 -11.26 -5.86 7.62
C LEU A 114 -11.58 -6.18 6.16
N PHE A 115 -10.61 -6.04 5.26
CA PHE A 115 -10.76 -6.37 3.84
C PHE A 115 -11.22 -7.82 3.66
N SER A 116 -10.67 -8.75 4.45
CA SER A 116 -11.10 -10.16 4.46
C SER A 116 -12.53 -10.35 4.97
N ILE A 117 -12.89 -9.69 6.07
CA ILE A 117 -14.23 -9.77 6.66
C ILE A 117 -15.27 -9.21 5.69
N THR A 118 -15.01 -8.02 5.12
CA THR A 118 -15.92 -7.34 4.18
C THR A 118 -16.22 -8.18 2.95
N HIS A 119 -15.26 -8.98 2.47
CA HIS A 119 -15.41 -9.81 1.27
C HIS A 119 -15.72 -11.28 1.57
N GLY A 120 -16.22 -11.60 2.78
CA GLY A 120 -16.71 -12.93 3.09
C GLY A 120 -15.61 -14.00 3.24
N ASN A 121 -14.50 -13.62 3.88
CA ASN A 121 -13.33 -14.44 4.20
C ASN A 121 -12.45 -14.81 2.98
N LEU A 122 -11.28 -14.17 2.89
CA LEU A 122 -10.30 -14.38 1.82
C LEU A 122 -9.71 -15.80 1.74
N PHE A 123 -9.86 -16.65 2.75
CA PHE A 123 -9.41 -18.05 2.64
C PHE A 123 -10.12 -18.81 1.52
N TYR A 124 -11.32 -18.37 1.10
CA TYR A 124 -12.06 -18.96 -0.01
C TYR A 124 -11.75 -18.30 -1.38
N ASN A 125 -10.90 -17.28 -1.42
CA ASN A 125 -10.47 -16.68 -2.68
C ASN A 125 -9.33 -17.55 -3.31
N PRO A 126 -9.52 -18.12 -4.51
CA PRO A 126 -8.53 -19.00 -5.11
C PRO A 126 -7.20 -18.29 -5.45
N PHE A 127 -7.22 -16.99 -5.78
CA PHE A 127 -5.99 -16.23 -6.02
C PHE A 127 -5.21 -15.94 -4.73
N HIS A 128 -5.92 -15.74 -3.62
CA HIS A 128 -5.28 -15.62 -2.31
C HIS A 128 -4.61 -16.95 -1.90
N ALA A 129 -5.31 -18.07 -2.09
CA ALA A 129 -4.73 -19.40 -1.86
C ALA A 129 -3.50 -19.67 -2.74
N LEU A 130 -3.54 -19.33 -4.03
CA LEU A 130 -2.38 -19.42 -4.93
C LEU A 130 -1.21 -18.55 -4.45
N SER A 131 -1.48 -17.32 -3.99
CA SER A 131 -0.45 -16.46 -3.43
C SER A 131 0.22 -17.07 -2.19
N ILE A 132 -0.54 -17.76 -1.34
CA ILE A 132 0.00 -18.49 -0.18
C ILE A 132 0.88 -19.66 -0.63
N VAL A 133 0.44 -20.43 -1.63
CA VAL A 133 1.24 -21.53 -2.20
C VAL A 133 2.58 -21.02 -2.72
N PHE A 134 2.60 -19.90 -3.45
CA PHE A 134 3.84 -19.31 -3.94
C PHE A 134 4.70 -18.69 -2.83
N LEU A 135 4.08 -18.09 -1.81
CA LEU A 135 4.80 -17.61 -0.63
C LEU A 135 5.52 -18.76 0.08
N TYR A 136 4.81 -19.85 0.37
CA TYR A 136 5.42 -21.03 1.01
C TYR A 136 6.46 -21.69 0.11
N GLY A 137 6.19 -21.81 -1.19
CA GLY A 137 7.14 -22.32 -2.17
C GLY A 137 8.43 -21.50 -2.25
N SER A 138 8.36 -20.18 -2.08
CA SER A 138 9.53 -19.29 -2.13
C SER A 138 10.53 -19.48 -0.99
N VAL A 139 10.10 -20.08 0.12
CA VAL A 139 10.97 -20.41 1.26
C VAL A 139 11.46 -21.85 1.19
N LEU A 140 10.75 -22.71 0.45
CA LEU A 140 11.09 -24.13 0.31
C LEU A 140 12.10 -24.41 -0.81
N LEU A 141 12.08 -23.63 -1.89
CA LEU A 141 13.02 -23.70 -3.01
C LEU A 141 14.32 -22.97 -2.71
#